data_AF-A0AAV3AS16-F1
#
_entry.id   AF-A0AAV3AS16-F1
#
_cell.length_a   1.000
_cell.length_b   1.000
_cell.length_c   1.000
_cell.angle_alpha   90.00
_cell.angle_beta   90.00
_cell.angle_gamma   90.00
#
_symmetry.space_group_name_H-M   'P 1'
#
loop_
_entity.id
_entity.type
_entity.pdbx_description
1 polymer ?
#
loop_
_entity_poly.entity_id
_entity_poly.type
_entity_poly.pdbx_seq_one_letter_code
_entity_poly.pdbx_strand_id
1 'polypeptide(L)'
;MGNMYDLLTSAATRGDVLMARDLLRMGLDPNGMDSSGHRAIQVADLKCPKMTELLLAHGANPNIQHSRTGATPAHRAARNGSLETLTALLHGGANIHLSDRGGHLPMDLASKNMVNDL
;
A
#
# COMPACT_ATOMS: atom_id res chain seq x y z
N MET A 1 -10.45 10.13 20.05
CA MET A 1 -9.55 11.07 19.36
C MET A 1 -8.57 10.22 18.56
N GLY A 2 -8.60 10.32 17.22
CA GLY A 2 -7.65 9.59 16.38
C GLY A 2 -6.26 10.21 16.49
N ASN A 3 -5.23 9.38 16.55
CA ASN A 3 -3.84 9.84 16.53
C ASN A 3 -3.45 10.31 15.12
N MET A 4 -2.26 10.91 14.97
CA MET A 4 -1.82 11.45 13.68
C MET A 4 -1.67 10.38 12.59
N TYR A 5 -1.46 9.12 12.98
CA TYR A 5 -1.44 7.98 12.06
C TYR A 5 -2.83 7.57 11.58
N ASP A 6 -3.88 7.70 12.41
CA ASP A 6 -5.27 7.53 11.98
C ASP A 6 -5.63 8.56 10.88
N LEU A 7 -5.12 9.79 10.99
CA LEU A 7 -5.29 10.79 9.94
C LEU A 7 -4.56 10.41 8.66
N LEU A 8 -3.32 9.90 8.77
CA LEU A 8 -2.54 9.46 7.62
C LEU A 8 -3.19 8.26 6.91
N THR A 9 -3.65 7.24 7.66
CA THR A 9 -4.33 6.08 7.08
C THR A 9 -5.67 6.45 6.46
N SER A 10 -6.39 7.39 7.08
CA SER A 10 -7.64 7.94 6.53
C SER A 10 -7.41 8.72 5.22
N ALA A 11 -6.37 9.55 5.16
CA ALA A 11 -5.95 10.25 3.94
C ALA A 11 -5.53 9.26 2.85
N ALA A 12 -4.72 8.26 3.19
CA ALA A 12 -4.28 7.20 2.27
C ALA A 12 -5.48 6.43 1.68
N THR A 13 -6.45 6.07 2.51
CA THR A 13 -7.67 5.34 2.09
C THR A 13 -8.55 6.16 1.13
N ARG A 14 -8.60 7.49 1.32
CA ARG A 14 -9.39 8.39 0.46
C ARG A 14 -8.64 8.87 -0.79
N GLY A 15 -7.36 8.54 -0.93
CA GLY A 15 -6.51 9.11 -1.98
C GLY A 15 -6.20 10.60 -1.80
N ASP A 16 -6.32 11.14 -0.58
CA ASP A 16 -6.02 12.55 -0.28
C ASP A 16 -4.51 12.78 -0.17
N VAL A 17 -3.87 12.89 -1.34
CA VAL A 17 -2.41 13.01 -1.49
C VAL A 17 -1.88 14.28 -0.81
N LEU A 18 -2.65 15.37 -0.81
CA LEU A 18 -2.22 16.64 -0.21
C LEU A 18 -2.15 16.50 1.32
N MET A 19 -3.20 15.96 1.94
CA MET A 19 -3.21 15.73 3.39
C MET A 19 -2.12 14.74 3.81
N ALA A 20 -1.97 13.62 3.07
CA ALA A 20 -0.93 12.65 3.37
C ALA A 20 0.48 13.25 3.26
N ARG A 21 0.74 14.05 2.21
CA ARG A 21 2.01 14.76 2.02
C ARG A 21 2.32 15.69 3.18
N ASP A 22 1.35 16.49 3.59
CA ASP A 22 1.57 17.51 4.61
C ASP A 22 1.84 16.84 5.97
N LEU A 23 1.15 15.73 6.29
CA LEU A 23 1.43 14.91 7.48
C LEU A 23 2.84 14.30 7.46
N LEU A 24 3.28 13.75 6.33
CA LEU A 24 4.64 13.18 6.21
C LEU A 24 5.72 14.26 6.28
N ARG A 25 5.46 15.46 5.76
CA ARG A 25 6.37 16.61 5.88
C ARG A 25 6.53 17.13 7.30
N MET A 26 5.57 16.86 8.19
CA MET A 26 5.71 17.15 9.62
C MET A 26 6.64 16.17 10.34
N GLY A 27 7.30 15.25 9.63
CA GLY A 27 8.24 14.28 10.20
C GLY A 27 7.55 13.02 10.75
N LEU A 28 6.30 12.77 10.34
CA LEU A 28 5.60 11.55 10.71
C LEU A 28 6.25 10.33 10.04
N ASP A 29 6.49 9.27 10.81
CA ASP A 29 7.04 8.02 10.27
C ASP A 29 6.02 7.36 9.32
N PRO A 30 6.32 7.18 8.02
CA PRO A 30 5.41 6.53 7.07
C PRO A 30 5.08 5.07 7.43
N ASN A 31 5.88 4.44 8.29
CA ASN A 31 5.69 3.06 8.76
C ASN A 31 4.94 2.98 10.09
N GLY A 32 4.51 4.12 10.65
CA GLY A 32 3.69 4.14 11.85
C GLY A 32 2.33 3.48 11.64
N MET A 33 1.83 2.86 12.72
CA MET A 33 0.54 2.19 12.71
C MET A 33 -0.53 3.10 13.29
N ASP A 34 -1.70 3.05 12.66
CA ASP A 34 -2.92 3.63 13.20
C ASP A 34 -3.45 2.83 14.40
N SER A 35 -4.54 3.30 15.01
CA SER A 35 -5.17 2.66 16.16
C SER A 35 -5.73 1.25 15.86
N SER A 36 -5.85 0.87 14.59
CA SER A 36 -6.28 -0.45 14.12
C SER A 36 -5.11 -1.38 13.77
N GLY A 37 -3.87 -0.89 13.90
CA GLY A 37 -2.66 -1.64 13.56
C GLY A 37 -2.33 -1.63 12.05
N HIS A 38 -2.92 -0.73 11.28
CA HIS A 38 -2.65 -0.59 9.85
C HIS A 38 -1.62 0.50 9.58
N ARG A 39 -0.77 0.28 8.58
CA ARG A 39 0.11 1.32 8.04
C ARG A 39 -0.53 1.96 6.82
N ALA A 40 -0.20 3.21 6.55
CA ALA A 40 -0.75 3.98 5.44
C ALA A 40 -0.63 3.23 4.09
N ILE A 41 0.52 2.61 3.82
CA ILE A 41 0.75 1.86 2.57
C ILE A 41 -0.15 0.61 2.43
N GLN A 42 -0.60 0.03 3.54
CA GLN A 42 -1.48 -1.15 3.51
C GLN A 42 -2.92 -0.79 3.16
N VAL A 43 -3.34 0.45 3.43
CA VAL A 43 -4.71 0.93 3.22
C VAL A 43 -4.83 1.95 2.08
N ALA A 44 -3.71 2.34 1.48
CA ALA A 44 -3.64 3.27 0.36
C ALA A 44 -4.67 2.93 -0.73
N ASP A 45 -5.28 3.98 -1.28
CA ASP A 45 -6.23 3.87 -2.37
C ASP A 45 -5.55 3.26 -3.60
N LEU A 46 -6.03 2.09 -3.99
CA LEU A 46 -5.49 1.33 -5.10
C LEU A 46 -5.78 2.00 -6.45
N LYS A 47 -6.77 2.91 -6.51
CA LYS A 47 -7.08 3.72 -7.69
C LYS A 47 -6.24 4.99 -7.81
N CYS A 48 -5.43 5.29 -6.80
CA CYS A 48 -4.55 6.45 -6.78
C CYS A 48 -3.09 5.99 -6.63
N PRO A 49 -2.41 5.62 -7.74
CA PRO A 49 -1.01 5.24 -7.72
C PRO A 49 -0.14 6.32 -7.06
N LYS A 50 -0.53 7.59 -7.25
CA LYS A 50 0.17 8.74 -6.67
C LYS A 50 0.25 8.72 -5.15
N MET A 51 -0.76 8.18 -4.48
CA MET A 51 -0.73 8.00 -3.01
C MET A 51 0.34 6.99 -2.62
N THR A 52 0.41 5.88 -3.35
CA THR A 52 1.40 4.82 -3.11
C THR A 52 2.81 5.33 -3.39
N GLU A 53 3.02 6.02 -4.51
CA GLU A 53 4.30 6.69 -4.83
C GLU A 53 4.73 7.66 -3.74
N LEU A 54 3.81 8.49 -3.23
CA LEU A 54 4.11 9.45 -2.18
C LEU A 54 4.57 8.75 -0.90
N LEU A 55 3.84 7.72 -0.45
CA LEU A 55 4.22 6.95 0.72
C LEU A 55 5.60 6.30 0.56
N LEU A 56 5.87 5.69 -0.60
CA LEU A 56 7.15 5.07 -0.92
C LEU A 56 8.29 6.09 -0.96
N ALA A 57 8.07 7.27 -1.58
CA ALA A 57 9.06 8.35 -1.65
C ALA A 57 9.45 8.88 -0.27
N HIS A 58 8.55 8.76 0.72
CA HIS A 58 8.84 9.10 2.10
C HIS A 58 9.44 7.96 2.93
N GLY A 59 9.64 6.77 2.35
CA GLY A 59 10.27 5.62 3.02
C GLY A 59 9.30 4.59 3.59
N ALA A 60 8.04 4.57 3.14
CA ALA A 60 7.12 3.48 3.49
C ALA A 60 7.67 2.14 2.98
N ASN A 61 7.62 1.12 3.83
CA ASN A 61 8.03 -0.22 3.46
C ASN A 61 6.95 -0.91 2.61
N PRO A 62 7.20 -1.25 1.33
CA PRO A 62 6.22 -1.90 0.46
C PRO A 62 5.94 -3.37 0.82
N ASN A 63 6.79 -3.97 1.66
CA ASN A 63 6.77 -5.41 1.96
C ASN A 63 6.02 -5.75 3.25
N ILE A 64 5.32 -4.78 3.85
CA ILE A 64 4.58 -5.01 5.09
C ILE A 64 3.42 -5.97 4.83
N GLN A 65 3.45 -7.10 5.53
CA GLN A 65 2.37 -8.07 5.52
C GLN A 65 1.26 -7.68 6.50
N HIS A 66 0.01 -7.82 6.05
CA HIS A 66 -1.15 -7.64 6.90
C HIS A 66 -1.21 -8.75 7.95
N SER A 67 -1.38 -8.39 9.22
CA SER A 67 -1.24 -9.32 10.36
C SER A 67 -2.14 -10.56 10.26
N ARG A 68 -3.37 -10.40 9.76
CA ARG A 68 -4.35 -11.50 9.69
C ARG A 68 -4.24 -12.35 8.43
N THR A 69 -3.82 -11.77 7.32
CA THR A 69 -3.90 -12.42 6.00
C THR A 69 -2.54 -12.71 5.40
N GLY A 70 -1.46 -12.09 5.88
CA GLY A 70 -0.14 -12.15 5.24
C GLY A 70 -0.02 -11.33 3.96
N ALA A 71 -1.12 -10.71 3.50
CA ALA A 71 -1.14 -9.98 2.25
C ALA A 71 -0.28 -8.71 2.33
N THR A 72 0.58 -8.51 1.32
CA THR A 72 1.33 -7.27 1.10
C THR A 72 0.51 -6.27 0.27
N PRO A 73 0.90 -4.98 0.22
CA PRO A 73 0.36 -4.02 -0.75
C PRO A 73 0.29 -4.57 -2.19
N ALA A 74 1.30 -5.33 -2.63
CA ALA A 74 1.33 -5.93 -3.97
C ALA A 74 0.19 -6.94 -4.19
N HIS A 75 -0.15 -7.77 -3.20
CA HIS A 75 -1.30 -8.68 -3.28
C HIS A 75 -2.61 -7.90 -3.48
N ARG A 76 -2.78 -6.77 -2.77
CA ARG A 76 -3.99 -5.95 -2.90
C ARG A 76 -4.08 -5.32 -4.29
N ALA A 77 -2.97 -4.76 -4.80
CA ALA A 77 -2.92 -4.16 -6.13
C ALA A 77 -3.21 -5.18 -7.23
N ALA A 78 -2.58 -6.37 -7.16
CA ALA A 78 -2.79 -7.46 -8.10
C ALA A 78 -4.24 -7.95 -8.11
N ARG A 79 -4.81 -8.21 -6.92
CA ARG A 79 -6.21 -8.60 -6.76
C ARG A 79 -7.21 -7.58 -7.30
N ASN A 80 -6.89 -6.30 -7.18
CA ASN A 80 -7.75 -5.22 -7.66
C ASN A 80 -7.55 -4.90 -9.16
N GLY A 81 -6.56 -5.51 -9.83
CA GLY A 81 -6.25 -5.19 -11.22
C GLY A 81 -5.62 -3.80 -11.40
N SER A 82 -5.04 -3.21 -10.35
CA SER A 82 -4.44 -1.87 -10.39
C SER A 82 -2.99 -1.93 -10.86
N LEU A 83 -2.80 -1.99 -12.19
CA LEU A 83 -1.47 -2.18 -12.79
C LEU A 83 -0.52 -1.05 -12.43
N GLU A 84 -0.97 0.21 -12.53
CA GLU A 84 -0.18 1.39 -12.18
C GLU A 84 0.30 1.37 -10.72
N THR A 85 -0.59 1.00 -9.78
CA THR A 85 -0.25 0.87 -8.36
C THR A 85 0.71 -0.29 -8.12
N LEU A 86 0.54 -1.42 -8.80
CA LEU A 86 1.48 -2.55 -8.73
C LEU A 86 2.86 -2.15 -9.26
N THR A 87 2.92 -1.43 -10.38
CA THR A 87 4.16 -0.90 -10.96
C THR A 87 4.84 0.09 -10.01
N ALA A 88 4.08 1.00 -9.38
CA ALA A 88 4.61 1.91 -8.38
C ALA A 88 5.22 1.16 -7.18
N LEU A 89 4.55 0.10 -6.70
CA LEU A 89 5.08 -0.76 -5.64
C LEU A 89 6.36 -1.48 -6.06
N LEU A 90 6.43 -2.02 -7.27
CA LEU A 90 7.62 -2.68 -7.82
C LEU A 90 8.81 -1.72 -7.91
N HIS A 91 8.60 -0.51 -8.45
CA HIS A 91 9.62 0.53 -8.48
C HIS A 91 10.04 0.97 -7.06
N GLY A 92 9.14 0.89 -6.09
CA GLY A 92 9.40 1.11 -4.67
C GLY A 92 10.11 -0.04 -3.95
N GLY A 93 10.44 -1.15 -4.62
CA GLY A 93 11.12 -2.30 -4.02
C GLY A 93 10.19 -3.34 -3.39
N ALA A 94 8.93 -3.42 -3.84
CA ALA A 94 8.02 -4.49 -3.44
C ALA A 94 8.53 -5.86 -3.92
N ASN A 95 8.56 -6.82 -3.01
CA ASN A 95 8.91 -8.20 -3.26
C ASN A 95 7.64 -9.00 -3.62
N ILE A 96 7.53 -9.37 -4.90
CA ILE A 96 6.44 -10.19 -5.44
C ILE A 96 6.59 -11.69 -5.18
N HIS A 97 7.64 -12.11 -4.46
CA HIS A 97 7.84 -13.50 -4.04
C HIS A 97 7.41 -13.75 -2.60
N LEU A 98 6.82 -12.76 -1.92
CA LEU A 98 6.23 -12.96 -0.60
C LEU A 98 4.86 -13.62 -0.77
N SER A 99 4.64 -14.76 -0.12
CA SER A 99 3.33 -15.39 -0.07
C SER A 99 2.46 -14.83 1.05
N ASP A 100 1.16 -14.73 0.81
CA ASP A 100 0.19 -14.53 1.87
C ASP A 100 0.02 -15.80 2.74
N ARG A 101 -0.87 -15.76 3.74
CA ARG A 101 -1.12 -16.92 4.62
C ARG A 101 -1.82 -18.08 3.91
N GLY A 102 -2.42 -17.85 2.74
CA GLY A 102 -2.96 -18.90 1.88
C GLY A 102 -1.90 -19.53 0.97
N GLY A 103 -0.66 -19.03 1.00
CA GLY A 103 0.42 -19.51 0.13
C GLY A 103 0.40 -18.88 -1.27
N HIS A 104 -0.45 -17.88 -1.51
CA HIS A 104 -0.55 -17.21 -2.80
C HIS A 104 0.49 -16.10 -2.89
N LEU A 105 1.17 -15.99 -4.03
CA LEU A 105 1.96 -14.82 -4.41
C LEU A 105 1.02 -13.69 -4.91
N PRO A 106 1.49 -12.43 -4.96
CA PRO A 106 0.73 -11.35 -5.57
C PRO A 106 0.26 -11.68 -6.99
N MET A 107 1.11 -12.31 -7.80
CA MET A 107 0.77 -12.68 -9.17
C MET A 107 -0.30 -13.77 -9.24
N ASP A 108 -0.36 -14.67 -8.27
CA ASP A 108 -1.41 -15.70 -8.20
C ASP A 108 -2.80 -15.07 -7.98
N LEU A 109 -2.83 -13.88 -7.38
CA LEU A 109 -4.03 -13.09 -7.16
C LEU A 109 -4.27 -12.05 -8.26
N ALA A 110 -3.42 -11.98 -9.30
CA ALA A 110 -3.57 -10.99 -10.36
C ALA A 110 -4.92 -11.16 -11.07
N SER A 111 -5.64 -10.04 -11.23
CA SER A 111 -6.85 -10.04 -12.04
C SER A 111 -6.53 -10.48 -13.48
N LYS A 112 -7.46 -11.19 -14.12
CA LYS A 112 -7.30 -11.68 -15.52
C LYS A 112 -6.79 -10.59 -16.48
N ASN A 113 -7.19 -9.34 -16.28
CA ASN A 113 -6.77 -8.22 -17.11
C ASN A 113 -5.27 -7.89 -16.99
N MET A 114 -4.67 -8.05 -15.80
CA MET A 114 -3.23 -7.80 -15.62
C MET A 114 -2.37 -8.83 -16.33
N VAL A 115 -2.79 -10.09 -16.35
CA VAL A 115 -2.01 -11.18 -16.97
C VAL A 115 -1.93 -11.04 -18.50
N ASN A 116 -2.86 -10.28 -19.10
CA ASN A 116 -2.83 -9.98 -20.52
C ASN A 116 -2.00 -8.75 -20.88
N ASP A 117 -1.74 -7.86 -19.90
CA ASP A 117 -1.08 -6.56 -20.09
C ASP A 117 0.36 -6.52 -19.52
N LEU A 118 0.83 -7.60 -18.90
CA LEU A 118 2.20 -7.81 -18.40
C LEU A 118 3.03 -8.63 -19.39
#